data_AF-A0A1M6ELX5-F1
#
_entry.id   AF-A0A1M6ELX5-F1
#
_cell.length_a   1.000
_cell.length_b   1.000
_cell.length_c   1.000
_cell.angle_alpha   90.00
_cell.angle_beta   90.00
_cell.angle_gamma   90.00
#
_symmetry.space_group_name_H-M   'P 1'
#
loop_
_entity.id
_entity.type
_entity.pdbx_description
1 polymer ?
#
loop_
_entity_poly.entity_id
_entity_poly.type
_entity_poly.pdbx_seq_one_letter_code
_entity_poly.pdbx_strand_id
1 'polypeptide(L)'
;MNKESLENWLSSLNLKYNKEYWVMKLTMSTVNIEHWFYSRNQLKPEDLKLTLSMGISGDWIAQLERKDRLFIAQWRQSGLTVESQQLKYRRLIPWPKLASYTKFPLIIPALESALDVKFIRHIDISTIGIEPKQYLKKNSKMQQWLKPCADTFGEHMSYEND
;
A
#
# COMPACT_ATOMS: atom_id res chain seq x y z
N MET A 1 9.08 -11.41 -11.91
CA MET A 1 7.67 -11.22 -12.25
C MET A 1 7.68 -10.22 -13.38
N ASN A 2 7.12 -10.58 -14.52
CA ASN A 2 7.23 -9.77 -15.73
C ASN A 2 6.16 -8.67 -15.72
N LYS A 3 6.46 -7.53 -16.36
CA LYS A 3 5.54 -6.42 -16.62
C LYS A 3 4.14 -6.88 -17.08
N GLU A 4 4.11 -7.90 -17.94
CA GLU A 4 2.91 -8.55 -18.46
C GLU A 4 1.98 -9.08 -17.36
N SER A 5 2.51 -9.59 -16.23
CA SER A 5 1.68 -10.06 -15.12
C SER A 5 0.89 -8.94 -14.45
N LEU A 6 1.48 -7.76 -14.25
CA LEU A 6 0.79 -6.59 -13.67
C LEU A 6 -0.22 -5.99 -14.63
N GLU A 7 0.14 -5.93 -15.92
CA GLU A 7 -0.76 -5.45 -16.98
C GLU A 7 -1.99 -6.37 -17.14
N ASN A 8 -1.78 -7.68 -17.11
CA ASN A 8 -2.87 -8.66 -17.11
C ASN A 8 -3.75 -8.53 -15.86
N TRP A 9 -3.15 -8.25 -14.70
CA TRP A 9 -3.92 -8.02 -13.49
C TRP A 9 -4.75 -6.73 -13.55
N LEU A 10 -4.17 -5.60 -13.98
CA LEU A 10 -4.91 -4.35 -14.19
C LEU A 10 -6.08 -4.55 -15.17
N SER A 11 -5.82 -5.27 -16.26
CA SER A 11 -6.85 -5.65 -17.24
C SER A 11 -7.93 -6.53 -16.61
N SER A 12 -7.56 -7.48 -15.75
CA SER A 12 -8.51 -8.32 -15.02
C SER A 12 -9.42 -7.52 -14.09
N LEU A 13 -8.94 -6.38 -13.58
CA LEU A 13 -9.71 -5.41 -12.81
C LEU A 13 -10.56 -4.47 -13.69
N ASN A 14 -10.59 -4.63 -15.01
CA ASN A 14 -11.24 -3.72 -15.96
C ASN A 14 -10.69 -2.27 -15.89
N LEU A 15 -9.41 -2.10 -15.57
CA LEU A 15 -8.77 -0.79 -15.56
C LEU A 15 -8.14 -0.49 -16.91
N LYS A 16 -8.42 0.68 -17.47
CA LYS A 16 -7.67 1.18 -18.63
C LYS A 16 -6.45 1.93 -18.12
N TYR A 17 -5.31 1.71 -18.75
CA TYR A 17 -4.06 2.35 -18.39
C TYR A 17 -3.27 2.73 -19.64
N ASN A 18 -2.44 3.75 -19.52
CA ASN A 18 -1.52 4.16 -20.56
C ASN A 18 -0.33 3.20 -20.58
N LYS A 19 -0.06 2.60 -21.75
CA LYS A 19 0.99 1.59 -21.92
C LYS A 19 2.41 2.15 -21.89
N GLU A 20 2.56 3.47 -21.97
CA GLU A 20 3.84 4.19 -21.94
C GLU A 20 4.18 4.70 -20.54
N TYR A 21 3.17 4.97 -19.70
CA TYR A 21 3.38 5.31 -18.30
C TYR A 21 2.13 4.99 -17.48
N TRP A 22 2.32 4.31 -16.35
CA TRP A 22 1.28 4.22 -15.33
C TRP A 22 1.90 3.92 -13.96
N VAL A 23 1.24 4.44 -12.93
CA VAL A 23 1.55 4.18 -11.52
C VAL A 23 0.25 4.04 -10.76
N MET A 24 0.19 3.07 -9.84
CA MET A 24 -0.87 2.92 -8.85
C MET A 24 -0.26 2.81 -7.46
N LYS A 25 -0.76 3.60 -6.52
CA LYS A 25 -0.45 3.54 -5.09
C LYS A 25 -1.72 3.30 -4.30
N LEU A 26 -1.69 2.33 -3.39
CA LEU A 26 -2.74 2.05 -2.42
C LEU A 26 -2.17 2.28 -1.03
N THR A 27 -2.81 3.14 -0.24
CA THR A 27 -2.29 3.54 1.07
C THR A 27 -3.29 3.29 2.17
N MET A 28 -2.82 2.72 3.27
CA MET A 28 -3.55 2.52 4.53
C MET A 28 -2.76 3.11 5.69
N SER A 29 -3.44 3.47 6.78
CA SER A 29 -2.80 3.95 8.00
C SER A 29 -3.58 3.56 9.25
N THR A 30 -2.90 3.59 10.40
CA THR A 30 -3.52 3.46 11.73
C THR A 30 -4.31 4.71 12.14
N VAL A 31 -4.17 5.81 11.40
CA VAL A 31 -4.88 7.09 11.60
C VAL A 31 -5.44 7.59 10.26
N ASN A 32 -6.25 8.65 10.29
CA ASN A 32 -6.75 9.25 9.06
C ASN A 32 -5.57 9.65 8.17
N ILE A 33 -5.61 9.21 6.91
CA ILE A 33 -4.53 9.39 5.96
C ILE A 33 -4.23 10.87 5.66
N GLU A 34 -5.23 11.74 5.79
CA GLU A 34 -5.07 13.20 5.71
C GLU A 34 -4.04 13.73 6.71
N HIS A 35 -3.82 13.06 7.84
CA HIS A 35 -2.80 13.46 8.82
C HIS A 35 -1.38 13.30 8.25
N TRP A 36 -1.16 12.35 7.33
CA TRP A 36 0.15 12.16 6.68
C TRP A 36 0.48 13.26 5.65
N PHE A 37 -0.55 13.89 5.10
CA PHE A 37 -0.39 14.87 4.03
C PHE A 37 -0.59 16.31 4.50
N TYR A 38 -1.63 16.59 5.28
CA TYR A 38 -2.07 17.94 5.62
C TYR A 38 -1.90 18.28 7.11
N SER A 39 -1.94 17.28 8.00
CA SER A 39 -1.92 17.50 9.46
C SER A 39 -0.84 16.66 10.16
N ARG A 40 0.41 16.75 9.68
CA ARG A 40 1.53 15.91 10.16
C ARG A 40 1.86 16.08 11.64
N ASN A 41 1.49 17.20 12.23
CA ASN A 41 1.60 17.50 13.66
C ASN A 41 0.62 16.69 14.52
N GLN A 42 -0.44 16.12 13.93
CA GLN A 42 -1.39 15.24 14.64
C GLN A 42 -0.92 13.79 14.70
N LEU A 43 0.16 13.43 13.99
CA LEU A 43 0.72 12.08 14.01
C LEU A 43 1.51 11.84 15.29
N LYS A 44 1.20 10.73 15.95
CA LYS A 44 2.00 10.19 17.04
C LYS A 44 3.22 9.47 16.48
N PRO A 45 4.33 9.38 17.24
CA PRO A 45 5.53 8.66 16.81
C PRO A 45 5.27 7.23 16.32
N GLU A 46 4.32 6.53 16.95
CA GLU A 46 3.94 5.16 16.67
C GLU A 46 3.01 4.96 15.48
N ASP A 47 2.45 6.03 14.91
CA ASP A 47 1.52 5.92 13.78
C ASP A 47 2.21 5.29 12.57
N LEU A 48 1.47 4.40 11.90
CA LEU A 48 1.97 3.62 10.78
C LEU A 48 1.27 4.01 9.48
N LYS A 49 2.03 3.94 8.38
CA LYS A 49 1.51 4.04 7.01
C LYS A 49 2.03 2.88 6.19
N LEU A 50 1.12 2.19 5.52
CA LEU A 50 1.41 1.10 4.60
C LEU A 50 1.03 1.53 3.18
N THR A 51 1.98 1.48 2.25
CA THR A 51 1.74 1.83 0.85
C THR A 51 2.14 0.67 -0.06
N LEU A 52 1.21 0.15 -0.86
CA LEU A 52 1.51 -0.69 -2.03
C LEU A 52 1.66 0.21 -3.25
N SER A 53 2.84 0.25 -3.85
CA SER A 53 3.12 0.94 -5.12
C SER A 53 3.39 -0.07 -6.23
N MET A 54 2.82 0.18 -7.40
CA MET A 54 2.96 -0.62 -8.61
C MET A 54 3.14 0.34 -9.79
N GLY A 55 3.95 -0.04 -10.77
CA GLY A 55 4.18 0.80 -11.93
C GLY A 55 4.55 0.02 -13.18
N ILE A 56 4.68 0.77 -14.28
CA ILE A 56 4.94 0.26 -15.62
C ILE A 56 6.19 -0.64 -15.76
N SER A 57 7.19 -0.51 -14.88
CA SER A 57 8.37 -1.38 -14.91
C SER A 57 8.04 -2.86 -14.64
N GLY A 58 6.87 -3.14 -14.07
CA GLY A 58 6.50 -4.48 -13.60
C GLY A 58 6.91 -4.73 -12.14
N ASP A 59 7.53 -3.75 -11.49
CA ASP A 59 7.87 -3.84 -10.08
C ASP A 59 6.70 -3.43 -9.20
N TRP A 60 6.69 -4.02 -8.01
CA TRP A 60 5.82 -3.60 -6.92
C TRP A 60 6.59 -3.58 -5.61
N ILE A 61 6.14 -2.70 -4.72
CA ILE A 61 6.66 -2.57 -3.37
C ILE A 61 5.51 -2.31 -2.41
N ALA A 62 5.36 -3.14 -1.38
CA ALA A 62 4.60 -2.74 -0.20
C ALA A 62 5.59 -2.19 0.83
N GLN A 63 5.42 -0.96 1.29
CA GLN A 63 6.26 -0.33 2.29
C GLN A 63 5.42 0.03 3.51
N LEU A 64 5.81 -0.50 4.67
CA LEU A 64 5.31 -0.09 5.97
C LEU A 64 6.34 0.82 6.63
N GLU A 65 5.93 2.01 6.99
CA GLU A 65 6.75 2.96 7.72
C GLU A 65 6.04 3.46 8.97
N ARG A 66 6.83 3.72 10.00
CA ARG A 66 6.40 4.37 11.23
C ARG A 66 6.78 5.85 11.20
N LYS A 67 5.96 6.72 11.81
CA LYS A 67 6.12 8.19 11.73
C LYS A 67 7.50 8.68 12.19
N ASP A 68 8.02 8.11 13.26
CA ASP A 68 9.35 8.42 13.81
C ASP A 68 10.51 7.72 13.07
N ARG A 69 10.22 6.99 12.00
CA ARG A 69 11.19 6.22 11.19
C ARG A 69 11.99 5.20 11.99
N LEU A 70 11.45 4.73 13.11
CA LEU A 70 12.11 3.73 13.93
C LEU A 70 12.30 2.39 13.19
N PHE A 71 11.44 2.12 12.22
CA PHE A 71 11.67 1.09 11.21
C PHE A 71 11.02 1.45 9.88
N ILE A 72 11.52 0.82 8.82
CA ILE A 72 10.88 0.72 7.50
C ILE A 72 10.93 -0.75 7.09
N ALA A 73 9.77 -1.34 6.80
CA ALA A 73 9.66 -2.70 6.28
C ALA A 73 9.16 -2.64 4.84
N GLN A 74 9.85 -3.33 3.93
CA GLN A 74 9.54 -3.35 2.51
C GLN A 74 9.41 -4.77 2.00
N TRP A 75 8.27 -5.09 1.41
CA TRP A 75 8.04 -6.31 0.67
C TRP A 75 8.16 -6.01 -0.82
N ARG A 76 9.00 -6.78 -1.49
CA ARG A 76 9.22 -6.73 -2.94
C ARG A 76 9.26 -8.17 -3.45
N GLN A 77 9.43 -8.32 -4.76
CA GLN A 77 9.61 -9.66 -5.33
C GLN A 77 10.84 -10.39 -4.80
N SER A 78 11.91 -9.66 -4.45
CA SER A 78 13.12 -10.22 -3.84
C SER A 78 12.93 -10.67 -2.39
N GLY A 79 11.80 -10.35 -1.76
CA GLY A 79 11.48 -10.70 -0.39
C GLY A 79 11.23 -9.48 0.50
N LEU A 80 11.33 -9.71 1.81
CA LEU A 80 11.17 -8.71 2.85
C LEU A 80 12.53 -8.14 3.26
N THR A 81 12.64 -6.82 3.32
CA THR A 81 13.74 -6.09 3.96
C THR A 81 13.18 -5.27 5.12
N VAL A 82 13.86 -5.28 6.27
CA VAL A 82 13.50 -4.45 7.42
C VAL A 82 14.70 -3.64 7.87
N GLU A 83 14.59 -2.32 7.72
CA GLU A 83 15.57 -1.35 8.17
C GLU A 83 15.16 -0.83 9.55
N SER A 84 15.99 -1.04 10.56
CA SER A 84 15.78 -0.49 11.90
C SER A 84 17.06 -0.56 12.73
N GLN A 85 17.26 0.43 13.60
CA GLN A 85 18.34 0.38 14.59
C GLN A 85 17.99 -0.53 15.78
N GLN A 86 16.70 -0.74 16.08
CA GLN A 86 16.29 -1.55 17.22
C GLN A 86 16.20 -3.04 16.88
N LEU A 87 16.75 -3.87 17.77
CA LEU A 87 16.77 -5.33 17.59
C LEU A 87 15.36 -5.94 17.52
N LYS A 88 14.40 -5.35 18.26
CA LYS A 88 12.99 -5.76 18.28
C LYS A 88 12.43 -5.87 16.87
N TYR A 89 12.53 -4.81 16.07
CA TYR A 89 11.97 -4.79 14.71
C TYR A 89 12.75 -5.69 13.75
N ARG A 90 14.05 -5.90 13.94
CA ARG A 90 14.83 -6.75 13.03
C ARG A 90 14.65 -8.25 13.28
N ARG A 91 14.41 -8.68 14.51
CA ARG A 91 14.46 -10.12 14.88
C ARG A 91 13.27 -10.65 15.65
N LEU A 92 12.54 -9.80 16.38
CA LEU A 92 11.50 -10.27 17.31
C LEU A 92 10.09 -10.14 16.72
N ILE A 93 9.88 -9.20 15.80
CA ILE A 93 8.60 -9.09 15.10
C ILE A 93 8.46 -10.24 14.10
N PRO A 94 7.39 -11.04 14.18
CA PRO A 94 7.12 -12.12 13.22
C PRO A 94 6.56 -11.53 11.92
N TRP A 95 7.41 -10.90 11.12
CA TRP A 95 6.98 -10.21 9.91
C TRP A 95 6.29 -11.18 8.93
N PRO A 96 5.07 -10.85 8.46
CA PRO A 96 4.37 -11.70 7.51
C PRO A 96 5.09 -11.72 6.16
N LYS A 97 4.99 -12.83 5.44
CA LYS A 97 5.47 -12.92 4.06
C LYS A 97 4.41 -12.37 3.11
N LEU A 98 4.85 -11.65 2.08
CA LEU A 98 4.02 -11.23 0.95
C LEU A 98 4.68 -11.69 -0.35
N ALA A 99 4.16 -12.78 -0.94
CA ALA A 99 4.73 -13.37 -2.14
C ALA A 99 4.33 -12.64 -3.44
N SER A 100 3.22 -11.89 -3.42
CA SER A 100 2.67 -11.21 -4.60
C SER A 100 1.79 -10.05 -4.16
N TYR A 101 1.81 -8.94 -4.91
CA TYR A 101 0.91 -7.80 -4.72
C TYR A 101 -0.57 -8.22 -4.68
N THR A 102 -0.99 -9.27 -5.40
CA THR A 102 -2.37 -9.78 -5.38
C THR A 102 -2.82 -10.27 -4.00
N LYS A 103 -1.88 -10.62 -3.12
CA LYS A 103 -2.13 -11.07 -1.74
C LYS A 103 -2.04 -9.94 -0.72
N PHE A 104 -1.80 -8.70 -1.15
CA PHE A 104 -1.64 -7.53 -0.27
C PHE A 104 -2.74 -7.40 0.79
N PRO A 105 -4.05 -7.52 0.48
CA PRO A 105 -5.10 -7.38 1.48
C PRO A 105 -5.02 -8.41 2.62
N LEU A 106 -4.42 -9.57 2.36
CA LEU A 106 -4.32 -10.67 3.32
C LEU A 106 -3.19 -10.48 4.33
N ILE A 107 -2.23 -9.56 4.10
CA ILE A 107 -1.14 -9.34 5.05
C ILE A 107 -1.56 -8.44 6.20
N ILE A 108 -2.62 -7.64 6.00
CA ILE A 108 -3.02 -6.60 6.95
C ILE A 108 -3.34 -7.21 8.32
N PRO A 109 -4.17 -8.27 8.45
CA PRO A 109 -4.43 -8.87 9.76
C PRO A 109 -3.17 -9.43 10.43
N ALA A 110 -2.22 -9.95 9.63
CA ALA A 110 -0.97 -10.47 10.16
C ALA A 110 -0.04 -9.34 10.66
N LEU A 111 -0.01 -8.20 9.97
CA LEU A 111 0.71 -7.01 10.43
C LEU A 111 0.09 -6.43 11.71
N GLU A 112 -1.24 -6.33 11.76
CA GLU A 112 -1.96 -5.91 12.96
C GLU A 112 -1.61 -6.77 14.17
N SER A 113 -1.61 -8.09 14.00
CA SER A 113 -1.24 -9.02 15.07
C SER A 113 0.25 -8.94 15.44
N ALA A 114 1.15 -8.80 14.47
CA ALA A 114 2.59 -8.78 14.72
C ALA A 114 3.07 -7.50 15.42
N LEU A 115 2.37 -6.38 15.18
CA LEU A 115 2.73 -5.07 15.70
C LEU A 115 1.81 -4.58 16.82
N ASP A 116 0.74 -5.32 17.12
CA ASP A 116 -0.31 -4.95 18.07
C ASP A 116 -0.94 -3.58 17.74
N VAL A 117 -1.43 -3.46 16.50
CA VAL A 117 -2.03 -2.22 15.95
C VAL A 117 -3.31 -2.53 15.19
N LYS A 118 -4.07 -1.50 14.84
CA LYS A 118 -5.22 -1.60 13.94
C LYS A 118 -5.14 -0.56 12.84
N PHE A 119 -5.21 -1.03 11.59
CA PHE A 119 -5.34 -0.12 10.45
C PHE A 119 -6.79 0.34 10.35
N ILE A 120 -6.99 1.61 9.96
CA ILE A 120 -8.30 2.06 9.53
C ILE A 120 -8.67 1.25 8.29
N ARG A 121 -9.91 0.75 8.25
CA ARG A 121 -10.47 0.01 7.10
C ARG A 121 -10.84 0.93 5.94
N HIS A 122 -9.90 1.78 5.56
CA HIS A 122 -9.96 2.76 4.50
C HIS A 122 -8.70 2.64 3.64
N ILE A 123 -8.86 2.61 2.32
CA ILE A 123 -7.75 2.66 1.37
C ILE A 123 -7.83 3.94 0.55
N ASP A 124 -6.75 4.70 0.57
CA ASP A 124 -6.51 5.78 -0.38
C ASP A 124 -5.88 5.25 -1.65
N ILE A 125 -6.44 5.65 -2.79
CA ILE A 125 -5.96 5.26 -4.12
C ILE A 125 -5.38 6.50 -4.80
N SER A 126 -4.12 6.42 -5.23
CA SER A 126 -3.49 7.41 -6.10
C SER A 126 -3.04 6.74 -7.39
N THR A 127 -3.33 7.37 -8.53
CA THR A 127 -2.94 6.84 -9.84
C THR A 127 -2.43 7.93 -10.78
N ILE A 128 -1.52 7.53 -11.67
CA ILE A 128 -1.06 8.29 -12.83
C ILE A 128 -1.20 7.38 -14.03
N GLY A 129 -1.74 7.88 -15.14
CA GLY A 129 -1.91 7.10 -16.37
C GLY A 129 -2.92 5.95 -16.29
N ILE A 130 -3.82 5.93 -15.29
CA ILE A 130 -4.90 4.94 -15.16
C ILE A 130 -6.23 5.68 -15.23
N GLU A 131 -7.08 5.31 -16.19
CA GLU A 131 -8.34 5.99 -16.48
C GLU A 131 -9.54 5.03 -16.48
N PRO A 132 -10.75 5.52 -16.13
CA PRO A 132 -11.02 6.83 -15.55
C PRO A 132 -10.89 6.76 -14.01
N LYS A 133 -10.09 7.66 -13.42
CA LYS A 133 -9.75 7.61 -11.97
C LYS A 133 -10.96 7.51 -11.06
N GLN A 134 -12.00 8.30 -11.37
CA GLN A 134 -13.27 8.35 -10.64
C GLN A 134 -14.02 7.01 -10.52
N TYR A 135 -13.71 6.03 -11.37
CA TYR A 135 -14.34 4.70 -11.30
C TYR A 135 -13.59 3.73 -10.41
N LEU A 136 -12.36 4.03 -9.98
CA LEU A 136 -11.58 3.14 -9.12
C LEU A 136 -12.32 2.85 -7.81
N LYS A 137 -12.92 3.88 -7.19
CA LYS A 137 -13.74 3.73 -5.99
C LYS A 137 -15.01 2.91 -6.20
N LYS A 138 -15.55 2.87 -7.43
CA LYS A 138 -16.77 2.15 -7.80
C LYS A 138 -16.48 0.80 -8.47
N ASN A 139 -15.20 0.44 -8.62
CA ASN A 139 -14.80 -0.77 -9.30
C ASN A 139 -15.05 -1.99 -8.39
N SER A 140 -16.11 -2.75 -8.68
CA SER A 140 -16.53 -3.88 -7.85
C SER A 140 -15.45 -4.96 -7.71
N LYS A 141 -14.62 -5.18 -8.73
CA LYS A 141 -13.51 -6.15 -8.68
C LYS A 141 -12.41 -5.68 -7.72
N MET A 142 -12.07 -4.39 -7.78
CA MET A 142 -11.09 -3.80 -6.87
C MET A 142 -11.62 -3.79 -5.42
N GLN A 143 -12.89 -3.42 -5.23
CA GLN A 143 -13.54 -3.50 -3.91
C GLN A 143 -13.56 -4.93 -3.37
N GLN A 144 -13.90 -5.92 -4.19
CA GLN A 144 -13.91 -7.33 -3.80
C GLN A 144 -12.51 -7.81 -3.40
N TRP A 145 -11.48 -7.42 -4.16
CA TRP A 145 -10.10 -7.74 -3.86
C TRP A 145 -9.66 -7.12 -2.52
N LEU A 146 -10.01 -5.86 -2.26
CA LEU A 146 -9.61 -5.11 -1.06
C LEU A 146 -10.50 -5.35 0.17
N LYS A 147 -11.67 -5.99 0.00
CA LYS A 147 -12.64 -6.30 1.07
C LYS A 147 -12.03 -6.90 2.35
N PRO A 148 -10.99 -7.77 2.30
CA PRO A 148 -10.38 -8.28 3.53
C PRO A 148 -9.83 -7.18 4.44
N CYS A 149 -9.36 -6.05 3.90
CA CYS A 149 -8.70 -5.00 4.67
C CYS A 149 -9.37 -3.62 4.62
N ALA A 150 -10.30 -3.36 3.69
CA ALA A 150 -10.94 -2.05 3.55
C ALA A 150 -12.45 -2.15 3.30
N ASP A 151 -13.18 -1.21 3.90
CA ASP A 151 -14.62 -1.04 3.69
C ASP A 151 -14.93 0.23 2.91
N THR A 152 -14.02 1.21 2.94
CA THR A 152 -14.17 2.52 2.30
C THR A 152 -12.94 2.88 1.47
N PHE A 153 -13.13 3.75 0.47
CA PHE A 153 -12.09 4.10 -0.49
C PHE A 153 -12.02 5.62 -0.69
N GLY A 154 -10.82 6.16 -0.58
CA GLY A 154 -10.49 7.56 -0.82
C GLY A 154 -9.66 7.72 -2.09
N GLU A 155 -9.50 8.97 -2.52
CA GLU A 155 -8.57 9.34 -3.58
C GLU A 155 -7.72 10.46 -3.01
N HIS A 156 -6.41 10.31 -3.12
CA HIS A 156 -5.48 11.37 -2.80
C HIS A 156 -4.66 11.70 -4.04
N MET A 157 -4.68 12.97 -4.45
CA MET A 157 -3.74 13.46 -5.44
C MET A 157 -2.41 13.66 -4.74
N SER A 158 -1.51 12.71 -4.89
CA SER A 158 -0.11 12.92 -4.55
C SER A 158 0.45 13.96 -5.53
N TYR A 159 0.52 15.22 -5.08
CA TYR A 159 1.50 16.14 -5.63
C TYR A 159 2.85 15.59 -5.16
N GLU A 160 3.54 14.86 -6.04
CA GLU A 160 4.96 14.63 -5.88
C GLU A 160 5.60 16.01 -5.95
N ASN A 161 5.91 16.60 -4.80
CA ASN A 161 6.91 17.66 -4.76
C ASN A 161 8.24 16.95 -5.01
N ASP A 162 8.83 17.28 -6.15
CA ASP A 162 10.22 17.00 -6.51
C ASP A 162 11.20 17.34 -5.37
#